data_AF-A0A3C0KF03-F1
#
_entry.id   AF-A0A3C0KF03-F1
#
_cell.length_a   1.000
_cell.length_b   1.000
_cell.length_c   1.000
_cell.angle_alpha   90.00
_cell.angle_beta   90.00
_cell.angle_gamma   90.00
#
_symmetry.space_group_name_H-M   'P 1'
#
loop_
_entity.id
_entity.type
_entity.pdbx_description
1 polymer ?
#
loop_
_entity_poly.entity_id
_entity_poly.type
_entity_poly.pdbx_seq_one_letter_code
_entity_poly.pdbx_strand_id
1 'polypeptide(L)'
;MSQEIIGALKALKLHGMAANYPEVAAQARHTDFSPEAFLSQLLRAEQAERSVRSMAYQMGAARFPAHRDLAGFEFSQASVDEALVRTLHG
;
A
#
# COMPACT_ATOMS: atom_id res chain seq x y z
N MET A 1 -24.99 -4.77 -13.44
CA MET A 1 -25.08 -4.34 -12.02
C MET A 1 -23.72 -4.33 -11.29
N SER A 2 -23.11 -5.47 -10.92
CA SER A 2 -21.84 -5.44 -10.15
C SER A 2 -20.67 -4.79 -10.92
N GLN A 3 -20.56 -5.05 -12.22
CA GLN A 3 -19.55 -4.46 -13.12
C GLN A 3 -19.68 -2.93 -13.23
N GLU A 4 -20.91 -2.41 -13.29
CA GLU A 4 -21.17 -0.96 -13.37
C GLU A 4 -20.79 -0.25 -12.07
N ILE A 5 -21.11 -0.86 -10.93
CA ILE A 5 -20.72 -0.33 -9.61
C ILE A 5 -19.20 -0.30 -9.49
N ILE A 6 -18.51 -1.39 -9.84
CA ILE A 6 -17.04 -1.43 -9.85
C ILE A 6 -16.47 -0.36 -10.79
N GLY A 7 -17.06 -0.19 -11.97
CA GLY A 7 -16.67 0.87 -12.93
C GLY A 7 -16.81 2.27 -12.34
N ALA A 8 -17.94 2.57 -11.70
CA ALA A 8 -18.18 3.85 -11.04
C ALA A 8 -17.22 4.10 -9.86
N LEU A 9 -16.96 3.08 -9.04
CA LEU A 9 -15.98 3.16 -7.94
C LEU A 9 -14.58 3.51 -8.47
N LYS A 10 -14.15 2.87 -9.56
CA LYS A 10 -12.88 3.19 -10.22
C LYS A 10 -12.86 4.62 -10.78
N ALA A 11 -13.95 5.08 -11.39
CA ALA A 11 -14.05 6.45 -11.91
C ALA A 11 -13.93 7.50 -10.78
N LEU A 12 -14.41 7.18 -9.58
CA LEU A 12 -14.29 8.01 -8.38
C LEU A 12 -12.95 7.82 -7.63
N LYS A 13 -12.00 7.05 -8.18
CA LYS A 13 -10.72 6.70 -7.55
C LYS A 13 -10.86 5.96 -6.20
N LEU A 14 -11.96 5.22 -6.02
CA LEU A 14 -12.22 4.36 -4.86
C LEU A 14 -11.70 2.94 -5.14
N HIS A 15 -10.39 2.80 -5.22
CA HIS A 15 -9.75 1.59 -5.72
C HIS A 15 -9.83 0.40 -4.74
N GLY A 16 -9.71 0.66 -3.43
CA GLY A 16 -9.88 -0.37 -2.41
C GLY A 16 -11.33 -0.85 -2.35
N MET A 17 -12.30 0.07 -2.46
CA MET A 17 -13.70 -0.34 -2.59
C MET A 17 -13.93 -1.19 -3.84
N ALA A 18 -13.42 -0.77 -4.99
CA ALA A 18 -13.61 -1.47 -6.26
C ALA A 18 -13.02 -2.90 -6.23
N ALA A 19 -11.87 -3.07 -5.57
CA ALA A 19 -11.22 -4.38 -5.44
C ALA A 19 -11.99 -5.31 -4.49
N ASN A 20 -12.50 -4.79 -3.37
CA ASN A 20 -13.16 -5.60 -2.34
C ASN A 20 -14.68 -5.75 -2.54
N TYR A 21 -15.31 -4.93 -3.38
CA TYR A 21 -16.76 -4.98 -3.63
C TYR A 21 -17.30 -6.38 -3.97
N PRO A 22 -16.69 -7.17 -4.87
CA PRO A 22 -17.20 -8.52 -5.19
C PRO A 22 -17.29 -9.45 -3.97
N GLU A 23 -16.28 -9.39 -3.10
CA GLU A 23 -16.19 -10.22 -1.91
C GLU A 23 -17.21 -9.78 -0.85
N VAL A 24 -17.28 -8.48 -0.55
CA VAL A 24 -18.24 -7.94 0.44
C VAL A 24 -19.68 -8.14 -0.04
N ALA A 25 -19.95 -7.98 -1.34
CA ALA A 25 -21.26 -8.23 -1.94
C ALA A 25 -21.62 -9.73 -1.91
N ALA A 26 -20.66 -10.64 -2.03
CA ALA A 26 -20.91 -12.07 -1.85
C ALA A 26 -21.22 -12.39 -0.39
N GLN A 27 -20.47 -11.83 0.56
CA GLN A 27 -20.70 -12.02 1.99
C GLN A 27 -22.10 -11.55 2.43
N ALA A 28 -22.55 -10.40 1.92
CA ALA A 28 -23.88 -9.85 2.20
C ALA A 28 -25.05 -10.71 1.69
N ARG A 29 -24.81 -11.68 0.79
CA ARG A 29 -25.83 -12.64 0.36
C ARG A 29 -26.04 -13.78 1.36
N HIS A 30 -25.04 -14.03 2.20
CA HIS A 30 -25.02 -15.15 3.15
C HIS A 30 -25.14 -14.69 4.61
N THR A 31 -24.96 -13.40 4.87
CA THR A 31 -25.01 -12.79 6.20
C THR A 31 -25.99 -11.63 6.17
N ASP A 32 -26.77 -11.47 7.24
CA ASP A 32 -27.65 -10.32 7.39
C ASP A 32 -26.78 -9.07 7.64
N PHE A 33 -26.49 -8.35 6.55
CA PHE A 33 -25.58 -7.21 6.57
C PHE A 33 -26.39 -5.92 6.60
N SER A 34 -26.29 -5.15 7.69
CA SER A 34 -26.90 -3.83 7.69
C SER A 34 -26.23 -2.94 6.63
N PRO A 35 -26.96 -1.98 6.02
CA PRO A 35 -26.37 -1.03 5.08
C PRO A 35 -25.14 -0.30 5.63
N GLU A 36 -25.15 0.04 6.92
CA GLU A 36 -24.04 0.70 7.62
C GLU A 36 -22.83 -0.23 7.75
N ALA A 37 -23.04 -1.50 8.06
CA ALA A 37 -21.98 -2.50 8.12
C ALA A 37 -21.36 -2.74 6.74
N PHE A 38 -22.20 -2.84 5.70
CA PHE A 38 -21.80 -2.93 4.29
C PHE A 38 -20.85 -1.80 3.90
N LEU A 39 -21.30 -0.57 4.12
CA LEU A 39 -20.54 0.61 3.76
C LEU A 39 -19.27 0.75 4.61
N SER A 40 -19.34 0.44 5.90
CA SER A 40 -18.18 0.51 6.81
C SER A 40 -17.06 -0.44 6.39
N GLN A 41 -17.40 -1.66 5.96
CA GLN A 41 -16.39 -2.62 5.50
C GLN A 41 -15.70 -2.14 4.21
N LEU A 42 -16.46 -1.61 3.26
CA LEU A 42 -15.89 -1.03 2.03
C LEU A 42 -15.01 0.19 2.32
N LEU A 43 -15.43 1.08 3.23
CA LEU A 43 -14.66 2.25 3.63
C LEU A 43 -13.33 1.86 4.30
N ARG A 44 -13.34 0.81 5.13
CA ARG A 44 -12.11 0.27 5.73
C ARG A 44 -11.15 -0.27 4.67
N ALA A 45 -11.65 -1.00 3.66
CA ALA A 45 -10.84 -1.49 2.56
C ALA A 45 -10.21 -0.34 1.75
N GLU A 46 -10.97 0.70 1.46
CA GLU A 46 -10.46 1.91 0.80
C GLU A 46 -9.38 2.62 1.61
N GLN A 47 -9.59 2.77 2.93
CA GLN A 47 -8.62 3.44 3.79
C GLN A 47 -7.32 2.64 3.91
N ALA A 48 -7.42 1.31 3.99
CA ALA A 48 -6.25 0.43 3.95
C ALA A 48 -5.47 0.60 2.63
N GLU A 49 -6.15 0.55 1.49
CA GLU A 49 -5.51 0.74 0.18
C GLU A 49 -4.82 2.11 0.06
N ARG A 50 -5.50 3.18 0.48
CA ARG A 50 -4.92 4.54 0.48
C ARG A 50 -3.72 4.64 1.40
N SER A 51 -3.74 3.99 2.56
CA SER A 51 -2.60 4.00 3.47
C SER A 51 -1.37 3.35 2.84
N VAL A 52 -1.55 2.18 2.20
CA VAL A 52 -0.48 1.47 1.48
C VAL A 52 0.06 2.34 0.34
N ARG A 53 -0.82 2.95 -0.46
CA ARG A 53 -0.43 3.83 -1.55
C ARG A 53 0.33 5.08 -1.06
N SER A 54 -0.14 5.69 0.03
CA SER A 54 0.50 6.83 0.65
C SER A 54 1.90 6.48 1.17
N MET A 55 2.04 5.35 1.87
CA MET A 55 3.33 4.84 2.34
C MET A 55 4.27 4.55 1.16
N ALA A 56 3.80 3.88 0.12
CA ALA A 56 4.59 3.62 -1.08
C ALA A 56 5.06 4.92 -1.76
N TYR A 57 4.16 5.92 -1.84
CA TYR A 57 4.51 7.23 -2.38
C TYR A 57 5.55 7.96 -1.50
N GLN A 58 5.37 7.96 -0.18
CA GLN A 58 6.32 8.58 0.76
C GLN A 58 7.69 7.88 0.70
N MET A 59 7.73 6.55 0.67
CA MET A 59 8.96 5.79 0.52
C MET A 59 9.69 6.09 -0.80
N GLY A 60 8.93 6.17 -1.90
CA GLY A 60 9.47 6.54 -3.21
C GLY A 60 9.97 8.00 -3.26
N ALA A 61 9.20 8.94 -2.72
CA ALA A 61 9.55 10.36 -2.67
C ALA A 61 10.76 10.62 -1.76
N ALA A 62 10.86 9.91 -0.65
CA ALA A 62 12.00 9.97 0.26
C ALA A 62 13.27 9.35 -0.33
N ARG A 63 13.19 8.67 -1.50
CA ARG A 63 14.27 7.90 -2.11
C ARG A 63 14.95 6.99 -1.08
N PHE A 64 14.16 6.45 -0.14
CA PHE A 64 14.69 5.49 0.82
C PHE A 64 15.25 4.33 0.00
N PRO A 65 16.56 4.06 0.09
CA PRO A 65 17.15 2.99 -0.69
C PRO A 65 16.51 1.68 -0.20
N ALA A 66 15.89 0.93 -1.11
CA ALA A 66 15.52 -0.44 -0.83
C ALA A 66 16.82 -1.19 -0.53
N HIS A 67 17.11 -1.38 0.76
CA HIS A 67 18.37 -1.91 1.27
C HIS A 67 19.63 -1.30 0.61
N ARG A 68 20.15 -0.20 1.17
CA ARG A 68 21.59 0.08 1.02
C ARG A 68 22.32 -0.94 1.88
N ASP A 69 22.67 -2.06 1.29
CA ASP A 69 23.74 -2.89 1.81
C ASP A 69 25.07 -2.11 1.73
N LEU A 70 26.11 -2.60 2.40
CA LEU A 70 27.44 -2.00 2.31
C LEU A 70 27.98 -2.01 0.88
N ALA A 71 27.46 -2.85 0.00
CA ALA A 71 27.82 -2.91 -1.42
C ALA A 71 27.27 -1.73 -2.23
N GLY A 72 26.09 -1.21 -1.88
CA GLY A 72 25.44 -0.05 -2.51
C GLY A 72 25.60 1.27 -1.75
N PHE A 73 26.35 1.31 -0.65
CA PHE A 73 26.57 2.52 0.12
C PHE A 73 27.65 3.41 -0.53
N GLU A 74 27.27 4.65 -0.86
CA GLU A 74 28.18 5.63 -1.45
C GLU A 74 28.97 6.36 -0.35
N PHE A 75 30.16 5.83 -0.01
CA PHE A 75 31.03 6.34 1.06
C PHE A 75 31.58 7.75 0.80
N SER A 76 31.56 8.22 -0.45
CA SER A 76 32.04 9.56 -0.83
C SER A 76 31.25 10.71 -0.17
N GLN A 77 30.00 10.45 0.24
CA GLN A 77 29.14 11.44 0.91
C GLN A 77 29.09 11.28 2.44
N ALA A 78 29.86 10.37 3.00
CA ALA A 78 29.86 10.08 4.43
C ALA A 78 31.28 10.28 5.02
N SER A 79 31.37 10.94 6.17
CA SER A 79 32.63 11.07 6.92
C SER A 79 32.90 9.80 7.74
N VAL A 80 33.04 8.67 7.05
CA VAL A 80 33.32 7.36 7.66
C VAL A 80 34.48 6.69 6.94
N ASP A 81 35.30 5.94 7.67
CA ASP A 81 36.46 5.23 7.12
C ASP A 81 36.01 3.96 6.38
N GLU A 82 35.91 4.05 5.06
CA GLU A 82 35.50 2.96 4.18
C GLU A 82 36.39 1.72 4.30
N ALA A 83 37.71 1.90 4.47
CA ALA A 83 38.66 0.79 4.56
C ALA A 83 38.43 -0.01 5.85
N LEU A 84 38.19 0.68 6.96
CA LEU A 84 37.84 0.05 8.24
C LEU A 84 36.51 -0.71 8.14
N VAL A 85 35.48 -0.11 7.54
CA VAL A 85 34.16 -0.73 7.40
C VAL A 85 34.23 -2.01 6.56
N ARG A 86 34.96 -2.00 5.44
CA ARG A 86 35.16 -3.18 4.59
C ARG A 86 35.95 -4.29 5.29
N THR A 87 36.86 -3.95 6.20
CA THR A 87 37.65 -4.94 6.96
C THR A 87 36.82 -5.64 8.03
N LEU A 88 35.87 -4.94 8.66
CA LEU A 88 35.03 -5.47 9.73
C LEU A 88 33.82 -6.28 9.23
N HIS A 89 33.38 -6.02 7.99
CA HIS A 89 32.19 -6.64 7.40
C HIS A 89 32.48 -7.45 6.10
N GLY A 90 33.75 -7.65 5.76
CA GLY A 90 34.21 -8.47 4.63
C GLY A 90 34.30 -9.95 4.95
#